data_AF-A0A957TPF0-F1
#
_entry.id   AF-A0A957TPF0-F1
#
_cell.length_a   1.000
_cell.length_b   1.000
_cell.length_c   1.000
_cell.angle_alpha   90.00
_cell.angle_beta   90.00
_cell.angle_gamma   90.00
#
_symmetry.space_group_name_H-M   'P 1'
#
loop_
_entity.id
_entity.type
_entity.pdbx_description
1 polymer ?
#
loop_
_entity_poly.entity_id
_entity_poly.type
_entity_poly.pdbx_seq_one_letter_code
_entity_poly.pdbx_strand_id
1 'polypeptide(L)'
;MSNQGPLIIQSDHTLLLEVQHPQYADCRDFLAAFAELVKSPEFIHTYRVTPLSLWNAAAVGLSLAEISDGLAAYSKYGIPTTITTDISEWYNSYGKLVLHKHSDDQLRLEVTEPYLLERLTHDDALRPYWQGQRTDALFVGADQRGNVKQALIKAGYPVKDLCGYLPGAPFTIDLRTVDADQTPFALRDYQEDAVEAFYHAGRATGGSGVIVLPCG
;
A
#
# COMPACT_ATOMS: atom_id res chain seq x y z
N MET A 1 -35.44 13.43 5.53
CA MET A 1 -34.41 14.13 4.73
C MET A 1 -33.41 13.07 4.33
N SER A 2 -33.17 12.86 3.03
CA SER A 2 -32.27 11.80 2.55
C SER A 2 -30.90 11.99 3.20
N ASN A 3 -30.54 11.09 4.12
CA ASN A 3 -29.28 11.16 4.83
C ASN A 3 -28.18 10.81 3.82
N GLN A 4 -27.65 11.84 3.16
CA GLN A 4 -26.51 11.72 2.25
C GLN A 4 -25.31 11.18 3.03
N GLY A 5 -24.40 10.45 2.38
CA GLY A 5 -23.25 9.86 3.06
C GLY A 5 -22.29 10.91 3.66
N PRO A 6 -21.37 10.49 4.55
CA PRO A 6 -20.48 11.39 5.31
C PRO A 6 -19.30 11.99 4.50
N LEU A 7 -19.10 11.54 3.26
CA LEU A 7 -17.86 11.75 2.52
C LEU A 7 -18.03 12.72 1.36
N ILE A 8 -17.24 13.79 1.34
CA ILE A 8 -17.14 14.69 0.18
C ILE A 8 -15.88 14.33 -0.58
N ILE A 9 -16.03 14.01 -1.87
CA ILE A 9 -14.93 13.59 -2.74
C ILE A 9 -14.60 14.73 -3.70
N GLN A 10 -13.38 15.23 -3.63
CA GLN A 10 -12.90 16.33 -4.48
C GLN A 10 -12.12 15.79 -5.68
N SER A 11 -12.06 16.57 -6.76
CA SER A 11 -11.39 16.19 -8.01
C SER A 11 -9.86 16.13 -7.91
N ASP A 12 -9.28 16.64 -6.83
CA ASP A 12 -7.83 16.67 -6.55
C ASP A 12 -7.38 15.51 -5.63
N HIS A 13 -8.20 14.46 -5.54
CA HIS A 13 -8.02 13.25 -4.71
C HIS A 13 -8.13 13.49 -3.20
N THR A 14 -8.60 14.67 -2.80
CA THR A 14 -8.91 14.98 -1.40
C THR A 14 -10.28 14.43 -1.01
N LEU A 15 -10.34 13.74 0.13
CA LEU A 15 -11.58 13.20 0.70
C LEU A 15 -11.84 13.87 2.05
N LEU A 16 -13.01 14.49 2.20
CA LEU A 16 -13.40 15.21 3.42
C LEU A 16 -14.49 14.41 4.14
N LEU A 17 -14.17 13.90 5.33
CA LEU A 17 -15.03 13.06 6.14
C LEU A 17 -15.63 13.86 7.29
N GLU A 18 -16.96 13.95 7.35
CA GLU A 18 -17.69 14.65 8.42
C GLU A 18 -17.71 13.81 9.72
N VAL A 19 -17.14 14.35 10.81
CA VAL A 19 -16.95 13.63 12.08
C VAL A 19 -18.26 13.39 12.83
N GLN A 20 -19.22 14.30 12.71
CA GLN A 20 -20.50 14.23 13.42
C GLN A 20 -21.54 13.33 12.72
N HIS A 21 -21.23 12.80 11.55
CA HIS A 21 -22.17 11.96 10.81
C HIS A 21 -22.29 10.57 11.45
N PRO A 22 -23.49 9.95 11.54
CA PRO A 22 -23.65 8.63 12.17
C PRO A 22 -22.78 7.51 11.59
N GLN A 23 -22.45 7.58 10.30
CA GLN A 23 -21.59 6.62 9.60
C GLN A 23 -20.09 7.01 9.62
N TYR A 24 -19.70 7.98 10.45
CA TYR A 24 -18.30 8.44 10.52
C TYR A 24 -17.32 7.31 10.81
N ALA A 25 -17.60 6.47 11.81
CA ALA A 25 -16.68 5.40 12.21
C ALA A 25 -16.46 4.39 11.08
N ASP A 26 -17.55 3.91 10.46
CA ASP A 26 -17.46 2.96 9.34
C ASP A 26 -16.73 3.56 8.14
N CYS A 27 -17.02 4.83 7.79
CA CYS A 27 -16.35 5.49 6.68
C CYS A 27 -14.87 5.75 7.00
N ARG A 28 -14.52 6.09 8.25
CA ARG A 28 -13.13 6.27 8.69
C ARG A 28 -12.34 4.98 8.50
N ASP A 29 -12.91 3.86 8.94
CA ASP A 29 -12.25 2.54 8.87
C ASP A 29 -12.12 2.06 7.41
N PHE A 30 -13.14 2.33 6.59
CA PHE A 30 -13.07 2.13 5.14
C PHE A 30 -11.94 2.95 4.48
N LEU A 31 -11.85 4.25 4.78
CA LEU A 31 -10.80 5.11 4.20
C LEU A 31 -9.40 4.71 4.65
N ALA A 32 -9.23 4.29 5.90
CA ALA A 32 -7.94 3.86 6.44
C ALA A 32 -7.31 2.70 5.66
N ALA A 33 -8.12 1.91 4.94
CA ALA A 33 -7.64 0.79 4.15
C ALA A 33 -6.92 1.19 2.85
N PHE A 34 -7.15 2.39 2.31
CA PHE A 34 -6.60 2.79 1.00
C PHE A 34 -6.31 4.29 0.82
N ALA A 35 -6.52 5.12 1.83
CA ALA A 35 -6.28 6.56 1.78
C ALA A 35 -5.42 7.01 2.98
N GLU A 36 -4.61 8.05 2.76
CA GLU A 36 -3.71 8.60 3.77
C GLU A 36 -4.42 9.71 4.55
N LEU A 37 -4.37 9.65 5.89
CA LEU A 37 -4.87 10.75 6.73
C LEU A 37 -3.92 11.95 6.66
N VAL A 38 -4.42 13.10 6.23
CA VAL A 38 -3.67 14.35 6.12
C VAL A 38 -3.84 15.22 7.37
N LYS A 39 -5.08 15.35 7.87
CA LYS A 39 -5.41 16.13 9.07
C LYS A 39 -6.72 15.65 9.70
N SER A 40 -6.81 15.73 11.03
CA SER A 40 -7.96 15.28 11.83
C SER A 40 -8.44 16.35 12.83
N PRO A 41 -8.93 17.51 12.37
CA PRO A 41 -9.58 18.50 13.23
C PRO A 41 -10.98 18.04 13.66
N GLU A 42 -11.57 18.72 14.64
CA GLU A 42 -12.80 18.35 15.33
C GLU A 42 -14.01 18.00 14.42
N PHE A 43 -14.18 18.70 13.30
CA PHE A 43 -15.40 18.58 12.49
C PHE A 43 -15.23 17.81 11.18
N ILE A 44 -14.06 17.90 10.54
CA ILE A 44 -13.83 17.35 9.20
C ILE A 44 -12.43 16.74 9.13
N HIS A 45 -12.35 15.42 9.01
CA HIS A 45 -11.09 14.75 8.71
C HIS A 45 -10.79 14.85 7.22
N THR A 46 -9.52 15.04 6.87
CA THR A 46 -9.08 15.12 5.48
C THR A 46 -8.15 13.96 5.18
N TYR A 47 -8.54 13.16 4.20
CA TYR A 47 -7.75 12.09 3.63
C TYR A 47 -7.34 12.45 2.21
N ARG A 48 -6.32 11.76 1.71
CA ARG A 48 -5.90 11.84 0.32
C ARG A 48 -5.68 10.44 -0.24
N VAL A 49 -6.23 10.19 -1.42
CA VAL A 49 -5.90 8.98 -2.19
C VAL A 49 -4.63 9.27 -2.98
N THR A 50 -3.66 8.37 -2.89
CA THR A 50 -2.42 8.42 -3.66
C THR A 50 -2.27 7.12 -4.46
N PRO A 51 -1.46 7.10 -5.54
CA PRO A 51 -1.14 5.84 -6.20
C PRO A 51 -0.58 4.81 -5.21
N LEU A 52 0.32 5.25 -4.32
CA LEU A 52 0.95 4.38 -3.32
C LEU A 52 -0.06 3.79 -2.33
N SER A 53 -1.00 4.60 -1.83
CA SER A 53 -2.02 4.12 -0.89
C SER A 53 -2.93 3.07 -1.51
N LEU A 54 -3.29 3.22 -2.79
CA LEU A 54 -4.05 2.22 -3.55
C LEU A 54 -3.25 0.95 -3.84
N TRP A 55 -1.96 1.08 -4.17
CA TRP A 55 -1.11 -0.10 -4.41
C TRP A 55 -0.90 -0.91 -3.13
N ASN A 56 -0.77 -0.24 -1.99
CA ASN A 56 -0.72 -0.90 -0.68
C ASN A 56 -2.03 -1.64 -0.40
N ALA A 57 -3.18 -1.01 -0.67
CA ALA A 57 -4.50 -1.63 -0.53
C ALA A 57 -4.65 -2.88 -1.44
N ALA A 58 -4.23 -2.78 -2.70
CA ALA A 58 -4.23 -3.90 -3.64
C ALA A 58 -3.30 -5.04 -3.17
N ALA A 59 -2.16 -4.73 -2.56
CA ALA A 59 -1.22 -5.71 -2.04
C ALA A 59 -1.78 -6.53 -0.87
N VAL A 60 -2.65 -5.94 -0.04
CA VAL A 60 -3.34 -6.62 1.06
C VAL A 60 -4.67 -7.27 0.62
N GLY A 61 -5.06 -7.11 -0.66
CA GLY A 61 -6.18 -7.82 -1.27
C GLY A 61 -7.50 -7.06 -1.30
N LEU A 62 -7.53 -5.77 -0.94
CA LEU A 62 -8.73 -4.94 -1.10
C LEU A 62 -9.00 -4.70 -2.59
N SER A 63 -10.17 -5.11 -3.07
CA SER A 63 -10.50 -5.02 -4.49
C SER A 63 -10.91 -3.61 -4.92
N LEU A 64 -10.69 -3.29 -6.20
CA LEU A 64 -11.17 -2.04 -6.81
C LEU A 64 -12.70 -1.89 -6.72
N ALA A 65 -13.44 -3.00 -6.78
CA ALA A 65 -14.89 -3.00 -6.62
C ALA A 65 -15.29 -2.57 -5.22
N GLU A 66 -14.68 -3.13 -4.17
CA GLU A 66 -14.93 -2.73 -2.78
C GLU A 66 -14.63 -1.24 -2.55
N ILE A 67 -13.53 -0.73 -3.11
CA ILE A 67 -13.18 0.70 -3.03
C ILE A 67 -14.25 1.56 -3.74
N SER A 68 -14.65 1.18 -4.95
CA SER A 68 -15.61 1.95 -5.76
C SER A 68 -17.01 1.96 -5.12
N ASP A 69 -17.46 0.80 -4.66
CA ASP A 69 -18.76 0.62 -4.01
C ASP A 69 -18.82 1.36 -2.68
N GLY A 70 -17.75 1.29 -1.88
CA GLY A 70 -17.65 2.02 -0.62
C GLY A 70 -17.63 3.54 -0.83
N LEU A 71 -16.86 4.03 -1.81
CA LEU A 71 -16.87 5.46 -2.16
C LEU A 71 -18.26 5.92 -2.60
N ALA A 72 -18.98 5.12 -3.39
CA ALA A 72 -20.34 5.44 -3.82
C ALA A 72 -21.34 5.43 -2.66
N ALA A 73 -21.22 4.45 -1.75
CA ALA A 73 -22.10 4.31 -0.59
C ALA A 73 -21.93 5.45 0.43
N TYR A 74 -20.68 5.88 0.67
CA TYR A 74 -20.39 6.95 1.63
C TYR A 74 -20.43 8.35 1.02
N SER A 75 -20.53 8.49 -0.30
CA SER A 75 -20.50 9.81 -0.92
C SER A 75 -21.72 10.66 -0.56
N LYS A 76 -21.44 11.89 -0.16
CA LYS A 76 -22.46 12.92 0.07
C LYS A 76 -23.03 13.45 -1.25
N TYR A 77 -22.19 13.50 -2.27
CA TYR A 77 -22.48 14.02 -3.61
C TYR A 77 -22.08 12.99 -4.69
N GLY A 78 -22.23 13.34 -5.96
CA GLY A 78 -21.67 12.50 -7.03
C GLY A 78 -20.15 12.44 -6.96
N ILE A 79 -19.57 11.28 -7.30
CA ILE A 79 -18.12 11.12 -7.44
C ILE A 79 -17.68 11.80 -8.75
N PRO A 80 -16.66 12.67 -8.73
CA PRO A 80 -16.08 13.19 -9.96
C PRO A 80 -15.58 12.05 -10.86
N THR A 81 -15.88 12.11 -12.16
CA THR A 81 -15.46 11.08 -13.12
C THR A 81 -13.94 10.93 -13.19
N THR A 82 -13.20 12.02 -13.04
CA THR A 82 -11.73 12.02 -12.97
C THR A 82 -11.22 11.12 -11.86
N ILE A 83 -11.83 11.16 -10.67
CA ILE A 83 -11.45 10.32 -9.53
C ILE A 83 -11.69 8.84 -9.83
N THR A 84 -12.82 8.52 -10.45
CA THR A 84 -13.12 7.12 -10.80
C THR A 84 -12.12 6.58 -11.83
N THR A 85 -11.77 7.38 -12.82
CA THR A 85 -10.75 7.04 -13.83
C THR A 85 -9.38 6.87 -13.17
N ASP A 86 -8.91 7.84 -12.39
CA ASP A 86 -7.58 7.85 -11.79
C ASP A 86 -7.41 6.67 -10.81
N ILE A 87 -8.39 6.41 -9.94
CA ILE A 87 -8.35 5.27 -9.01
C ILE A 87 -8.26 3.96 -9.78
N SER A 88 -9.05 3.80 -10.84
CA SER A 88 -9.01 2.61 -11.69
C SER A 88 -7.65 2.44 -12.37
N GLU A 89 -7.10 3.49 -12.97
CA GLU A 89 -5.80 3.44 -13.65
C GLU A 89 -4.66 3.13 -12.67
N TRP A 90 -4.62 3.82 -11.51
CA TRP A 90 -3.62 3.58 -10.48
C TRP A 90 -3.73 2.16 -9.92
N TYR A 91 -4.94 1.71 -9.57
CA TYR A 91 -5.14 0.36 -9.06
C TYR A 91 -4.69 -0.70 -10.06
N ASN A 92 -5.10 -0.56 -11.34
CA ASN A 92 -4.77 -1.52 -12.40
C ASN A 92 -3.29 -1.50 -12.82
N SER A 93 -2.46 -0.59 -12.30
CA SER A 93 -1.01 -0.66 -12.48
C SER A 93 -0.34 -1.65 -11.52
N TYR A 94 -0.99 -1.98 -10.39
CA TYR A 94 -0.50 -2.98 -9.46
C TYR A 94 -0.56 -4.39 -10.07
N GLY A 95 0.46 -5.20 -9.79
CA GLY A 95 0.54 -6.58 -10.24
C GLY A 95 1.04 -6.78 -11.68
N LYS A 96 1.22 -5.71 -12.46
CA LYS A 96 1.80 -5.79 -13.82
C LYS A 96 3.29 -6.10 -13.83
N LEU A 97 3.97 -5.76 -12.74
CA LEU A 97 5.39 -6.02 -12.51
C LEU A 97 5.57 -6.87 -11.27
N VAL A 98 6.17 -8.04 -11.44
CA VAL A 98 6.42 -8.97 -10.33
C VAL A 98 7.91 -9.30 -10.28
N LEU A 99 8.54 -9.03 -9.14
CA LEU A 99 9.97 -9.27 -8.95
C LEU A 99 10.17 -10.61 -8.24
N HIS A 100 10.93 -11.49 -8.88
CA HIS A 100 11.27 -12.81 -8.40
C HIS A 100 12.77 -12.95 -8.20
N LYS A 101 13.17 -13.80 -7.25
CA LYS A 101 14.56 -14.27 -7.17
C LYS A 101 14.86 -15.13 -8.39
N HIS A 102 15.98 -14.87 -9.07
CA HIS A 102 16.46 -15.70 -10.19
C HIS A 102 17.70 -16.51 -9.80
N SER A 103 18.67 -15.86 -9.17
CA SER A 103 19.86 -16.46 -8.57
C SER A 103 20.26 -15.67 -7.32
N ASP A 104 21.43 -15.93 -6.73
CA ASP A 104 21.89 -15.18 -5.55
C ASP A 104 22.23 -13.72 -5.89
N ASP A 105 22.78 -13.47 -7.08
CA ASP A 105 23.19 -12.13 -7.53
C ASP A 105 22.21 -11.48 -8.51
N GLN A 106 21.13 -12.17 -8.90
CA GLN A 106 20.23 -11.70 -9.94
C GLN A 106 18.74 -11.91 -9.60
N LEU A 107 17.94 -10.93 -10.00
CA LEU A 107 16.49 -10.92 -9.90
C LEU A 107 15.87 -10.89 -11.31
N ARG A 108 14.67 -11.46 -11.42
CA ARG A 108 13.83 -11.42 -12.62
C ARG A 108 12.63 -10.53 -12.35
N LEU A 109 12.52 -9.42 -13.07
CA LEU A 109 11.31 -8.61 -13.14
C LEU A 109 10.43 -9.17 -14.24
N GLU A 110 9.41 -9.94 -13.86
CA GLU A 110 8.35 -10.39 -14.75
C GLU A 110 7.45 -9.22 -15.13
N VAL A 111 7.12 -9.13 -16.42
CA VAL A 111 6.26 -8.09 -16.99
C VAL A 111 5.09 -8.77 -17.66
N THR A 112 3.88 -8.56 -17.15
CA THR A 112 2.69 -9.27 -17.65
C THR A 112 2.19 -8.72 -18.99
N GLU A 113 2.58 -7.50 -19.34
CA GLU A 113 2.09 -6.77 -20.51
C GLU A 113 3.23 -6.46 -21.49
N PRO A 114 3.17 -6.89 -22.77
CA PRO A 114 4.25 -6.69 -23.73
C PRO A 114 4.61 -5.21 -23.98
N TYR A 115 3.61 -4.34 -24.05
CA TYR A 115 3.82 -2.90 -24.26
C TYR A 115 4.60 -2.25 -23.10
N LEU A 116 4.42 -2.79 -21.88
CA LEU A 116 5.08 -2.30 -20.68
C LEU A 116 6.56 -2.64 -20.72
N LEU A 117 6.92 -3.83 -21.20
CA LEU A 117 8.31 -4.24 -21.36
C LEU A 117 9.08 -3.27 -22.26
N GLU A 118 8.51 -2.96 -23.42
CA GLU A 118 9.09 -2.00 -24.37
C GLU A 118 9.28 -0.62 -23.72
N ARG A 119 8.26 -0.11 -23.02
CA ARG A 119 8.34 1.18 -22.32
C ARG A 119 9.44 1.18 -21.24
N LEU A 120 9.52 0.14 -20.42
CA LEU A 120 10.53 0.04 -19.35
C LEU A 120 11.96 -0.05 -19.89
N THR A 121 12.15 -0.68 -21.04
CA THR A 121 13.48 -0.79 -21.67
C THR A 121 13.98 0.53 -22.26
N HIS A 122 13.07 1.39 -22.71
CA HIS A 122 13.38 2.68 -23.33
C HIS A 122 13.36 3.86 -22.36
N ASP A 123 12.96 3.65 -21.10
CA ASP A 123 13.00 4.69 -20.08
C ASP A 123 14.44 4.94 -19.61
N ASP A 124 14.96 6.14 -19.86
CA ASP A 124 16.34 6.53 -19.55
C ASP A 124 16.68 6.44 -18.05
N ALA A 125 15.68 6.62 -17.18
CA ALA A 125 15.89 6.51 -15.73
C ALA A 125 15.97 5.06 -15.27
N LEU A 126 15.37 4.13 -16.02
CA LEU A 126 15.32 2.71 -15.68
C LEU A 126 16.39 1.87 -16.38
N ARG A 127 16.79 2.27 -17.59
CA ARG A 127 17.80 1.58 -18.40
C ARG A 127 19.08 1.18 -17.65
N PRO A 128 19.62 1.98 -16.71
CA PRO A 128 20.83 1.60 -15.96
C PRO A 128 20.67 0.35 -15.07
N TYR A 129 19.45 -0.06 -14.72
CA TYR A 129 19.21 -1.22 -13.85
C TYR A 129 19.17 -2.54 -14.62
N TRP A 130 19.02 -2.51 -15.95
CA TRP A 130 18.78 -3.69 -16.76
C TRP A 130 20.08 -4.39 -17.14
N GLN A 131 20.26 -5.63 -16.70
CA GLN A 131 21.38 -6.50 -17.04
C GLN A 131 21.09 -7.42 -18.23
N GLY A 132 19.83 -7.51 -18.64
CA GLY A 132 19.39 -8.33 -19.75
C GLY A 132 17.87 -8.37 -19.86
N GLN A 133 17.39 -8.93 -20.97
CA GLN A 133 15.97 -9.04 -21.30
C GLN A 133 15.64 -10.43 -21.86
N ARG A 134 14.39 -10.84 -21.64
CA ARG A 134 13.70 -11.96 -22.31
C ARG A 134 12.31 -11.47 -22.77
N THR A 135 11.56 -12.34 -23.42
CA THR A 135 10.25 -12.02 -24.02
C THR A 135 9.26 -11.40 -23.04
N ASP A 136 9.32 -11.77 -21.76
CA ASP A 136 8.37 -11.37 -20.71
C ASP A 136 9.05 -10.83 -19.46
N ALA A 137 10.36 -10.52 -19.52
CA ALA A 137 11.11 -10.18 -18.31
C ALA A 137 12.36 -9.34 -18.55
N LEU A 138 12.73 -8.59 -17.50
CA LEU A 138 14.00 -7.88 -17.37
C LEU A 138 14.80 -8.46 -16.20
N PHE A 139 16.12 -8.44 -16.31
CA PHE A 139 17.02 -8.92 -15.26
C PHE A 139 17.71 -7.74 -14.58
N VAL A 140 17.84 -7.84 -13.26
CA VAL A 140 18.41 -6.79 -12.39
C VAL A 140 19.35 -7.44 -11.39
N GLY A 141 20.42 -6.75 -11.00
CA GLY A 141 21.29 -7.18 -9.91
C GLY A 141 20.55 -7.23 -8.58
N ALA A 142 20.80 -8.26 -7.75
CA ALA A 142 20.16 -8.41 -6.45
C ALA A 142 20.49 -7.25 -5.48
N ASP A 143 21.69 -6.67 -5.61
CA ASP A 143 22.15 -5.47 -4.90
C ASP A 143 21.36 -4.20 -5.29
N GLN A 144 20.75 -4.18 -6.47
CA GLN A 144 19.94 -3.06 -6.97
C GLN A 144 18.45 -3.17 -6.63
N ARG A 145 18.01 -4.19 -5.90
CA ARG A 145 16.58 -4.44 -5.56
C ARG A 145 15.87 -3.21 -5.01
N GLY A 146 16.50 -2.49 -4.08
CA GLY A 146 15.90 -1.27 -3.50
C GLY A 146 15.80 -0.14 -4.50
N ASN A 147 16.89 0.12 -5.23
CA ASN A 147 17.01 1.23 -6.17
C ASN A 147 16.06 1.07 -7.36
N VAL A 148 15.99 -0.12 -7.95
CA VAL A 148 15.11 -0.40 -9.09
C VAL A 148 13.64 -0.25 -8.69
N LYS A 149 13.25 -0.70 -7.48
CA LYS A 149 11.88 -0.52 -6.98
C LYS A 149 11.54 0.96 -6.82
N GLN A 150 12.45 1.74 -6.23
CA GLN A 150 12.23 3.18 -6.08
C GLN A 150 12.09 3.89 -7.44
N ALA A 151 12.92 3.51 -8.41
CA ALA A 151 12.87 4.08 -9.76
C ALA A 151 11.56 3.70 -10.48
N LEU A 152 11.14 2.43 -10.39
CA LEU A 152 9.88 1.95 -10.97
C LEU A 152 8.65 2.64 -10.36
N ILE A 153 8.62 2.82 -9.03
CA ILE A 153 7.57 3.59 -8.34
C ILE A 153 7.50 5.03 -8.86
N LYS A 154 8.65 5.70 -9.01
CA LYS A 154 8.72 7.07 -9.56
C LYS A 154 8.24 7.15 -11.01
N ALA A 155 8.45 6.09 -11.79
CA ALA A 155 7.96 5.96 -13.17
C ALA A 155 6.45 5.58 -13.25
N GLY A 156 5.76 5.46 -12.11
CA GLY A 156 4.34 5.11 -12.04
C GLY A 156 4.06 3.61 -12.14
N TYR A 157 5.07 2.78 -11.86
CA TYR A 157 5.00 1.32 -11.99
C TYR A 157 5.36 0.62 -10.68
N PRO A 158 4.38 0.31 -9.82
CA PRO A 158 4.65 -0.41 -8.60
C PRO A 158 5.12 -1.83 -8.91
N VAL A 159 6.02 -2.34 -8.07
CA VAL A 159 6.55 -3.69 -8.18
C VAL A 159 6.00 -4.54 -7.05
N LYS A 160 5.38 -5.66 -7.40
CA LYS A 160 5.07 -6.71 -6.44
C LYS A 160 6.34 -7.52 -6.16
N ASP A 161 6.93 -7.31 -4.99
CA ASP A 161 8.20 -7.91 -4.63
C ASP A 161 8.01 -9.28 -3.94
N LEU A 162 8.33 -10.35 -4.66
CA LEU A 162 8.21 -11.74 -4.20
C LEU A 162 9.58 -12.41 -4.00
N CYS A 163 10.66 -11.63 -3.94
CA CYS A 163 12.01 -12.17 -3.68
C CYS A 163 12.17 -12.71 -2.25
N GLY A 164 11.20 -12.44 -1.37
CA GLY A 164 11.22 -12.84 0.03
C GLY A 164 12.32 -12.15 0.83
N TYR A 165 12.51 -12.66 2.05
CA TYR A 165 13.62 -12.35 2.92
C TYR A 165 14.57 -13.54 2.96
N LEU A 166 15.87 -13.28 2.97
CA LEU A 166 16.82 -14.31 3.36
C LEU A 166 16.62 -14.57 4.85
N PRO A 167 16.36 -15.82 5.28
CA PRO A 167 16.28 -16.13 6.70
C PRO A 167 17.62 -15.77 7.35
N GLY A 168 17.58 -14.81 8.27
CA GLY A 168 18.73 -14.49 9.11
C GLY A 168 19.04 -15.62 10.10
N ALA A 169 20.18 -15.54 10.77
CA ALA A 169 20.46 -16.45 11.88
C ALA A 169 19.39 -16.24 12.96
N PRO A 170 18.66 -17.30 13.38
CA PRO A 170 17.62 -17.16 14.39
C PRO A 170 18.25 -16.71 15.71
N PHE A 171 17.63 -15.72 16.36
CA PHE A 171 18.02 -15.24 17.67
C PHE A 171 16.81 -15.32 18.60
N THR A 172 16.90 -16.15 19.63
CA THR A 172 15.79 -16.39 20.56
C THR A 172 15.65 -15.21 21.50
N ILE A 173 14.50 -14.55 21.43
CA ILE A 173 14.08 -13.45 22.30
C ILE A 173 12.61 -13.63 22.66
N ASP A 174 12.28 -13.29 23.90
CA ASP A 174 10.91 -13.37 24.42
C ASP A 174 10.54 -12.03 25.07
N LEU A 175 9.26 -11.65 24.96
CA LEU A 175 8.72 -10.51 25.69
C LEU A 175 8.64 -10.85 27.18
N ARG A 176 9.15 -9.94 28.02
CA ARG A 176 9.00 -10.05 29.47
C ARG A 176 7.55 -9.73 29.84
N THR A 177 6.98 -10.45 30.80
CA THR A 177 5.67 -10.12 31.38
C THR A 177 5.75 -9.08 32.51
N VAL A 178 6.97 -8.69 32.89
CA VAL A 178 7.27 -7.71 33.93
C VAL A 178 8.44 -6.84 33.48
N ASP A 179 8.28 -5.53 33.57
CA ASP A 179 9.30 -4.55 33.16
C ASP A 179 10.48 -4.44 34.16
N ALA A 180 11.39 -3.49 33.93
CA ALA A 180 12.56 -3.29 34.78
C ALA A 180 12.19 -2.81 36.20
N ASP A 181 11.06 -2.14 36.36
CA ASP A 181 10.57 -1.53 37.60
C ASP A 181 9.60 -2.45 38.37
N GLN A 182 9.50 -3.73 37.96
CA GLN A 182 8.60 -4.74 38.55
C GLN A 182 7.10 -4.51 38.30
N THR A 183 6.75 -3.78 37.24
CA THR A 183 5.35 -3.56 36.84
C THR A 183 4.91 -4.60 35.80
N PRO A 184 3.66 -5.10 35.86
CA PRO A 184 3.11 -5.95 34.80
C PRO A 184 3.23 -5.27 33.43
N PHE A 185 3.85 -5.98 32.48
CA PHE A 185 4.01 -5.54 31.11
C PHE A 185 3.13 -6.37 30.19
N ALA A 186 2.29 -5.69 29.42
CA ALA A 186 1.49 -6.27 28.35
C ALA A 186 1.35 -5.24 27.22
N LEU A 187 1.12 -5.72 26.00
CA LEU A 187 0.76 -4.85 24.89
C LEU A 187 -0.65 -4.30 25.13
N ARG A 188 -0.87 -3.05 24.74
CA ARG A 188 -2.21 -2.46 24.65
C ARG A 188 -2.91 -2.97 23.40
N ASP A 189 -4.24 -3.00 23.37
CA ASP A 189 -5.04 -3.52 22.26
C ASP A 189 -4.58 -2.98 20.89
N TYR A 190 -4.37 -1.66 20.77
CA TYR A 190 -3.92 -1.06 19.50
C TYR A 190 -2.52 -1.49 19.07
N GLN A 191 -1.66 -1.93 20.01
CA GLN A 191 -0.34 -2.47 19.70
C GLN A 191 -0.43 -3.90 19.21
N GLU A 192 -1.35 -4.70 19.76
CA GLU A 192 -1.64 -6.06 19.28
C GLU A 192 -2.20 -6.04 17.85
N ASP A 193 -3.19 -5.18 17.61
CA ASP A 193 -3.76 -4.97 16.27
C ASP A 193 -2.69 -4.57 15.25
N ALA A 194 -1.76 -3.70 15.65
CA ALA A 194 -0.65 -3.26 14.80
C ALA A 194 0.33 -4.39 14.47
N VAL A 195 0.61 -5.29 15.43
CA VAL A 195 1.47 -6.47 15.23
C VAL A 195 0.81 -7.44 14.26
N GLU A 196 -0.47 -7.76 14.45
CA GLU A 196 -1.22 -8.67 13.57
C GLU A 196 -1.29 -8.13 12.13
N ALA A 197 -1.60 -6.83 11.98
CA ALA A 197 -1.62 -6.17 10.69
C ALA A 197 -0.27 -6.22 9.97
N PHE A 198 0.84 -6.05 10.70
CA PHE A 198 2.18 -6.08 10.11
C PHE A 198 2.65 -7.50 9.75
N TYR A 199 2.36 -8.48 10.62
CA TYR A 199 2.85 -9.85 10.45
C TYR A 199 2.06 -10.62 9.38
N HIS A 200 0.78 -10.31 9.16
CA HIS A 200 -0.09 -10.99 8.18
C HIS A 200 0.04 -12.53 8.22
N ALA A 201 0.07 -13.11 9.43
CA ALA A 201 0.23 -14.54 9.66
C ALA A 201 1.45 -15.20 8.96
N GLY A 202 2.55 -14.47 8.78
CA GLY A 202 3.80 -15.00 8.22
C GLY A 202 3.76 -15.30 6.71
N ARG A 203 2.78 -14.75 5.97
CA ARG A 203 2.74 -14.85 4.50
C ARG A 203 3.95 -14.15 3.88
N ALA A 204 4.32 -14.53 2.66
CA ALA A 204 5.39 -13.88 1.90
C ALA A 204 5.14 -12.37 1.64
N THR A 205 3.89 -11.91 1.81
CA THR A 205 3.48 -10.50 1.73
C THR A 205 3.49 -9.78 3.08
N GLY A 206 3.70 -10.48 4.20
CA GLY A 206 3.80 -9.92 5.55
C GLY A 206 5.23 -9.58 5.95
N GLY A 207 5.39 -8.81 7.03
CA GLY A 207 6.69 -8.46 7.60
C GLY A 207 7.40 -7.27 6.93
N SER A 208 6.71 -6.54 6.05
CA SER A 208 7.19 -5.29 5.43
C SER A 208 6.12 -4.22 5.51
N GLY A 209 6.47 -3.04 6.03
CA GLY A 209 5.53 -1.93 6.16
C GLY A 209 6.00 -0.89 7.17
N VAL A 210 5.14 0.10 7.41
CA VAL A 210 5.35 1.14 8.43
C VAL A 210 4.13 1.14 9.35
N ILE A 211 4.36 1.02 10.65
CA ILE A 211 3.33 1.23 11.68
C ILE A 211 3.51 2.65 12.21
N VAL A 212 2.44 3.46 12.19
CA VAL A 212 2.45 4.81 12.75
C VAL A 212 1.67 4.79 14.06
N LEU A 213 2.34 5.11 15.17
CA LEU A 213 1.76 5.20 16.51
C LEU A 213 1.99 6.59 17.10
N PRO A 214 1.07 7.10 17.96
CA PRO A 214 1.29 8.33 18.69
C PRO A 214 2.48 8.21 19.65
N CYS A 215 3.11 9.35 19.96
CA CYS A 215 4.17 9.43 20.96
C CYS A 215 3.57 9.25 22.37
N GLY A 216 3.84 8.11 23.02
CA GLY A 216 3.80 7.89 24.47
C GLY A 216 2.51 8.21 25.21
#